data_AF-A0A954XRD1-F1
#
_entry.id   AF-A0A954XRD1-F1
#
_cell.length_a   1.000
_cell.length_b   1.000
_cell.length_c   1.000
_cell.angle_alpha   90.00
_cell.angle_beta   90.00
_cell.angle_gamma   90.00
#
_symmetry.space_group_name_H-M   'P 1'
#
loop_
_entity.id
_entity.type
_entity.pdbx_description
1 polymer ?
#
loop_
_entity_poly.entity_id
_entity_poly.type
_entity_poly.pdbx_seq_one_letter_code
_entity_poly.pdbx_strand_id
1 'polypeptide(L)'
;MITLLAAACTAQAQLTSPQIGWEAEFNGIFHNVGGRVTILDEDTLQFDNFTYDGQGIDVFFYLGAFDSYAAFVAGEAIGEQLVGTSFDGTQPAFTIDLPEGLTMEGFHAISVWCVDVPVNFGSGSFTYSADFDVDFDVDGDDLTDPFDGWETRFGVDLDGIDFLKWQQQFGSGVVPLAGAPSVSVQTVPEPATCALLVGLAASGLLVRRRSSAPETIQ
;
A
#
# COMPACT_ATOMS: atom_id res chain seq x y z
N MET A 1 -11.26 15.94 47.90
CA MET A 1 -11.63 15.41 46.58
C MET A 1 -10.68 16.01 45.57
N ILE A 2 -9.73 15.22 45.08
CA ILE A 2 -8.77 15.62 44.05
C ILE A 2 -9.28 14.99 42.75
N THR A 3 -9.80 15.82 41.86
CA THR A 3 -10.23 15.39 40.52
C THR A 3 -8.97 15.25 39.66
N LEU A 4 -8.57 14.02 39.33
CA LEU A 4 -7.59 13.78 38.27
C LEU A 4 -8.26 14.12 36.93
N LEU A 5 -7.75 15.14 36.25
CA LEU A 5 -7.99 15.33 34.82
C LEU A 5 -7.18 14.25 34.08
N ALA A 6 -7.86 13.27 33.50
CA ALA A 6 -7.26 12.41 32.49
C ALA A 6 -7.05 13.25 31.22
N ALA A 7 -5.80 13.44 30.81
CA ALA A 7 -5.50 13.98 29.49
C ALA A 7 -5.95 12.95 28.44
N ALA A 8 -6.98 13.28 27.67
CA ALA A 8 -7.31 12.55 26.47
C ALA A 8 -6.19 12.78 25.46
N CYS A 9 -5.35 11.78 25.25
CA CYS A 9 -4.49 11.72 24.07
C CYS A 9 -5.43 11.51 22.88
N THR A 10 -5.76 12.59 22.18
CA THR A 10 -6.34 12.49 20.85
C THR A 10 -5.25 11.94 19.95
N ALA A 11 -5.28 10.63 19.70
CA ALA A 11 -4.60 10.07 18.55
C ALA A 11 -5.13 10.85 17.33
N GLN A 12 -4.30 11.68 16.72
CA GLN A 12 -4.53 12.09 15.34
C GLN A 12 -4.57 10.78 14.56
N ALA A 13 -5.76 10.40 14.11
CA ALA A 13 -5.83 9.51 12.97
C ALA A 13 -5.03 10.23 11.89
N GLN A 14 -3.82 9.74 11.60
CA GLN A 14 -3.14 10.06 10.37
C GLN A 14 -4.17 9.88 9.26
N LEU A 15 -4.29 10.85 8.36
CA LEU A 15 -5.29 10.81 7.30
C LEU A 15 -4.84 9.76 6.29
N THR A 16 -4.86 8.48 6.68
CA THR A 16 -4.45 7.39 5.82
C THR A 16 -5.37 7.41 4.61
N SER A 17 -4.83 7.90 3.50
CA SER A 17 -5.48 7.90 2.21
C SER A 17 -5.94 6.46 1.93
N PRO A 18 -7.20 6.22 1.52
CA PRO A 18 -7.66 4.87 1.22
C PRO A 18 -6.87 4.22 0.08
N GLN A 19 -6.10 5.01 -0.68
CA GLN A 19 -5.23 4.54 -1.75
C GLN A 19 -3.84 4.06 -1.29
N ILE A 20 -3.50 4.11 0.01
CA ILE A 20 -2.21 3.58 0.47
C ILE A 20 -2.09 2.09 0.13
N GLY A 21 -0.99 1.73 -0.53
CA GLY A 21 -0.73 0.39 -1.03
C GLY A 21 -1.44 0.06 -2.35
N TRP A 22 -2.12 1.01 -2.98
CA TRP A 22 -2.56 0.87 -4.37
C TRP A 22 -1.36 0.93 -5.30
N GLU A 23 -1.49 0.22 -6.41
CA GLU A 23 -0.43 0.03 -7.39
C GLU A 23 -0.92 0.40 -8.79
N ALA A 24 -0.02 0.93 -9.62
CA ALA A 24 -0.22 1.14 -11.05
C ALA A 24 0.93 0.49 -11.82
N GLU A 25 0.61 -0.35 -12.80
CA GLU A 25 1.57 -0.89 -13.76
C GLU A 25 1.57 -0.04 -15.03
N PHE A 26 2.75 0.37 -15.49
CA PHE A 26 2.85 1.15 -16.72
C PHE A 26 2.60 0.28 -17.95
N ASN A 27 1.58 0.64 -18.72
CA ASN A 27 1.41 0.18 -20.09
C ASN A 27 2.15 1.10 -21.05
N GLY A 28 3.33 0.66 -21.49
CA GLY A 28 4.20 1.41 -22.39
C GLY A 28 3.64 1.55 -23.81
N ILE A 29 3.65 2.78 -24.32
CA ILE A 29 3.25 3.12 -25.70
C ILE A 29 4.47 3.51 -26.54
N PHE A 30 5.32 4.36 -25.98
CA PHE A 30 6.56 4.85 -26.58
C PHE A 30 7.70 4.76 -25.57
N HIS A 31 8.94 4.90 -26.05
CA HIS A 31 10.10 5.15 -25.19
C HIS A 31 10.38 4.09 -24.11
N ASN A 32 9.91 2.86 -24.35
CA ASN A 32 10.14 1.72 -23.45
C ASN A 32 9.67 1.98 -22.00
N VAL A 33 8.56 2.70 -21.83
CA VAL A 33 7.96 2.95 -20.51
C VAL A 33 7.40 1.66 -19.93
N GLY A 34 7.73 1.37 -18.67
CA GLY A 34 7.31 0.16 -17.95
C GLY A 34 7.68 0.21 -16.48
N GLY A 35 7.27 -0.81 -15.73
CA GLY A 35 7.48 -0.91 -14.28
C GLY A 35 6.25 -0.52 -13.46
N ARG A 36 6.39 -0.66 -12.14
CA ARG A 36 5.30 -0.51 -11.17
C ARG A 36 5.47 0.76 -10.35
N VAL A 37 4.34 1.36 -9.97
CA VAL A 37 4.28 2.47 -9.03
C VAL A 37 3.39 2.10 -7.86
N THR A 38 3.88 2.24 -6.64
CA THR A 38 3.13 1.95 -5.40
C THR A 38 2.94 3.24 -4.59
N ILE A 39 1.73 3.46 -4.08
CA ILE A 39 1.44 4.55 -3.14
C ILE A 39 1.90 4.13 -1.75
N LEU A 40 2.95 4.77 -1.22
CA LEU A 40 3.51 4.42 0.10
C LEU A 40 2.76 5.08 1.25
N ASP A 41 2.37 6.34 1.06
CA ASP A 41 1.61 7.13 2.03
C ASP A 41 0.78 8.22 1.32
N GLU A 42 0.46 9.31 2.01
CA GLU A 42 -0.43 10.36 1.51
C GLU A 42 0.16 11.15 0.33
N ASP A 43 1.48 11.23 0.22
CA ASP A 43 2.21 12.07 -0.74
C ASP A 43 3.50 11.42 -1.29
N THR A 44 3.77 10.14 -1.01
CA THR A 44 4.96 9.43 -1.49
C THR A 44 4.62 8.28 -2.42
N LEU A 45 5.28 8.25 -3.58
CA LEU A 45 5.21 7.15 -4.55
C LEU A 45 6.54 6.40 -4.60
N GLN A 46 6.50 5.07 -4.65
CA GLN A 46 7.64 4.20 -4.95
C GLN A 46 7.55 3.69 -6.38
N PHE A 47 8.69 3.66 -7.06
CA PHE A 47 8.85 3.14 -8.41
C PHE A 47 9.74 1.90 -8.38
N ASP A 48 9.25 0.79 -8.93
CA ASP A 48 9.93 -0.49 -8.97
C ASP A 48 10.12 -0.95 -10.42
N ASN A 49 11.34 -1.43 -10.75
CA ASN A 49 11.71 -1.94 -12.06
C ASN A 49 11.37 -0.97 -13.22
N PHE A 50 11.44 0.34 -12.97
CA PHE A 50 11.06 1.36 -13.95
C PHE A 50 11.94 1.31 -15.20
N THR A 51 11.32 1.36 -16.38
CA THR A 51 12.02 1.43 -17.67
C THR A 51 11.62 2.69 -18.43
N TYR A 52 12.58 3.32 -19.10
CA TYR A 52 12.38 4.46 -19.99
C TYR A 52 13.69 4.75 -20.75
N ASP A 53 13.62 5.03 -22.05
CA ASP A 53 14.81 5.17 -22.90
C ASP A 53 15.51 6.55 -22.80
N GLY A 54 14.96 7.48 -22.01
CA GLY A 54 15.52 8.82 -21.81
C GLY A 54 15.17 9.83 -22.90
N GLN A 55 14.44 9.43 -23.95
CA GLN A 55 14.13 10.29 -25.09
C GLN A 55 12.79 11.01 -24.94
N GLY A 56 12.73 12.22 -25.49
CA GLY A 56 11.56 13.09 -25.44
C GLY A 56 12.01 14.54 -25.52
N ILE A 57 11.09 15.47 -25.34
CA ILE A 57 11.39 16.91 -25.40
C ILE A 57 11.32 17.51 -24.01
N ASP A 58 10.19 17.32 -23.32
CA ASP A 58 9.93 17.81 -21.98
C ASP A 58 9.06 16.80 -21.25
N VAL A 59 9.68 15.88 -20.50
CA VAL A 59 9.04 14.65 -20.01
C VAL A 59 9.15 14.54 -18.51
N PHE A 60 8.03 14.20 -17.87
CA PHE A 60 7.92 14.01 -16.42
C PHE A 60 7.06 12.79 -16.11
N PHE A 61 7.14 12.33 -14.85
CA PHE A 61 6.01 11.62 -14.27
C PHE A 61 4.87 12.60 -14.05
N TYR A 62 3.65 12.20 -14.42
CA TYR A 62 2.47 13.06 -14.42
C TYR A 62 1.31 12.33 -13.78
N LEU A 63 0.70 12.96 -12.78
CA LEU A 63 -0.51 12.46 -12.14
C LEU A 63 -1.74 12.99 -12.87
N GLY A 64 -2.75 12.12 -13.00
CA GLY A 64 -4.04 12.45 -13.58
C GLY A 64 -5.19 11.96 -12.71
N ALA A 65 -6.33 12.64 -12.80
CA ALA A 65 -7.54 12.20 -12.11
C ALA A 65 -8.04 10.83 -12.57
N PHE A 66 -7.77 10.46 -13.82
CA PHE A 66 -8.05 9.16 -14.42
C PHE A 66 -7.02 8.90 -15.53
N ASP A 67 -6.87 7.66 -15.99
CA ASP A 67 -6.03 7.36 -17.14
C ASP A 67 -6.70 7.82 -18.45
N SER A 68 -6.52 9.10 -18.76
CA SER A 68 -7.05 9.71 -19.98
C SER A 68 -6.24 10.92 -20.38
N TYR A 69 -6.20 11.18 -21.69
CA TYR A 69 -5.54 12.34 -22.26
C TYR A 69 -5.95 13.66 -21.57
N ALA A 70 -7.26 13.87 -21.38
CA ALA A 70 -7.77 15.12 -20.80
C ALA A 70 -7.35 15.28 -19.32
N ALA A 71 -7.28 14.19 -18.57
CA ALA A 71 -6.85 14.21 -17.18
C ALA A 71 -5.35 14.50 -17.05
N PHE A 72 -4.50 13.96 -17.93
CA PHE A 72 -3.06 14.27 -17.92
C PHE A 72 -2.76 15.70 -18.39
N VAL A 73 -3.52 16.22 -19.37
CA VAL A 73 -3.42 17.65 -19.76
C VAL A 73 -3.76 18.60 -18.61
N ALA A 74 -4.70 18.22 -17.74
CA ALA A 74 -5.08 18.97 -16.54
C ALA A 74 -4.35 18.48 -15.28
N GLY A 75 -3.36 17.59 -15.44
CA GLY A 75 -2.69 16.88 -14.37
C GLY A 75 -1.53 17.67 -13.77
N GLU A 76 -0.77 16.98 -12.93
CA GLU A 76 0.35 17.58 -12.21
C GLU A 76 1.65 16.82 -12.47
N ALA A 77 2.72 17.56 -12.75
CA ALA A 77 4.06 17.01 -12.83
C ALA A 77 4.58 16.67 -11.44
N ILE A 78 5.25 15.53 -11.30
CA ILE A 78 5.95 15.15 -10.07
C ILE A 78 7.41 14.80 -10.35
N GLY A 79 8.26 15.01 -9.35
CA GLY A 79 9.69 14.75 -9.45
C GLY A 79 10.43 15.66 -10.43
N GLU A 80 11.63 15.22 -10.82
CA GLU A 80 12.47 15.94 -11.79
C GLU A 80 12.15 15.58 -13.25
N GLN A 81 12.62 16.41 -14.17
CA GLN A 81 12.51 16.14 -15.61
C GLN A 81 13.31 14.87 -15.97
N LEU A 82 12.68 13.98 -16.75
CA LEU A 82 13.23 12.66 -17.07
C LEU A 82 14.16 12.65 -18.29
N VAL A 83 14.08 13.67 -19.16
CA VAL A 83 14.83 13.71 -20.43
C VAL A 83 16.34 13.62 -20.19
N GLY A 84 17.00 12.73 -20.94
CA GLY A 84 18.43 12.47 -20.84
C GLY A 84 18.82 11.42 -19.81
N THR A 85 17.88 10.97 -18.96
CA THR A 85 18.08 9.87 -18.00
C THR A 85 17.36 8.62 -18.49
N SER A 86 18.09 7.55 -18.73
CA SER A 86 17.53 6.25 -19.13
C SER A 86 17.45 5.30 -17.95
N PHE A 87 16.38 4.50 -17.91
CA PHE A 87 16.14 3.44 -16.94
C PHE A 87 15.91 2.12 -17.69
N ASP A 88 16.54 1.05 -17.21
CA ASP A 88 16.49 -0.28 -17.83
C ASP A 88 15.82 -1.33 -16.93
N GLY A 89 15.22 -0.89 -15.83
CA GLY A 89 14.51 -1.76 -14.88
C GLY A 89 15.41 -2.50 -13.91
N THR A 90 16.74 -2.29 -13.97
CA THR A 90 17.70 -2.94 -13.06
C THR A 90 18.10 -2.07 -11.88
N GLN A 91 17.67 -0.81 -11.87
CA GLN A 91 17.91 0.13 -10.80
C GLN A 91 17.17 -0.32 -9.53
N PRO A 92 17.73 -0.04 -8.33
CA PRO A 92 16.97 -0.17 -7.09
C PRO A 92 15.69 0.67 -7.15
N ALA A 93 14.67 0.23 -6.42
CA ALA A 93 13.47 1.03 -6.22
C ALA A 93 13.81 2.42 -5.68
N PHE A 94 13.08 3.43 -6.15
CA PHE A 94 13.24 4.82 -5.73
C PHE A 94 11.89 5.44 -5.41
N THR A 95 11.91 6.53 -4.64
CA THR A 95 10.69 7.24 -4.26
C THR A 95 10.65 8.66 -4.79
N ILE A 96 9.45 9.17 -5.00
CA ILE A 96 9.18 10.57 -5.31
C ILE A 96 8.10 11.06 -4.35
N ASP A 97 8.43 12.14 -3.65
CA ASP A 97 7.46 12.90 -2.86
C ASP A 97 6.72 13.86 -3.81
N LEU A 98 5.40 13.98 -3.63
CA LEU A 98 4.58 14.94 -4.35
C LEU A 98 4.99 16.38 -3.96
N PRO A 99 4.73 17.36 -4.85
CA PRO A 99 4.93 18.78 -4.53
C PRO A 99 4.22 19.21 -3.24
N GLU A 100 4.83 20.18 -2.52
CA GLU A 100 4.33 20.64 -1.23
C GLU A 100 2.83 20.99 -1.27
N GLY A 101 2.06 20.36 -0.38
CA GLY A 101 0.62 20.60 -0.23
C GLY A 101 -0.27 19.78 -1.17
N LEU A 102 0.31 18.95 -2.04
CA LEU A 102 -0.43 17.92 -2.77
C LEU A 102 -0.45 16.60 -1.99
N THR A 103 -1.50 15.83 -2.22
CA THR A 103 -1.65 14.45 -1.76
C THR A 103 -2.14 13.61 -2.93
N MET A 104 -2.19 12.29 -2.77
CA MET A 104 -2.79 11.38 -3.75
C MET A 104 -4.32 11.52 -3.85
N GLU A 105 -4.96 12.40 -3.07
CA GLU A 105 -6.40 12.64 -3.17
C GLU A 105 -6.76 13.25 -4.54
N GLY A 106 -7.65 12.57 -5.27
CA GLY A 106 -8.08 13.00 -6.61
C GLY A 106 -7.15 12.61 -7.75
N PHE A 107 -6.04 11.92 -7.47
CA PHE A 107 -5.19 11.30 -8.48
C PHE A 107 -5.38 9.78 -8.47
N HIS A 108 -5.76 9.23 -9.62
CA HIS A 108 -6.02 7.80 -9.80
C HIS A 108 -5.26 7.20 -10.99
N ALA A 109 -4.39 7.97 -11.63
CA ALA A 109 -3.52 7.48 -12.70
C ALA A 109 -2.19 8.23 -12.72
N ILE A 110 -1.20 7.57 -13.30
CA ILE A 110 0.12 8.12 -13.54
C ILE A 110 0.54 7.85 -14.99
N SER A 111 1.25 8.80 -15.59
CA SER A 111 1.82 8.69 -16.93
C SER A 111 3.28 9.16 -16.93
N VAL A 112 4.09 8.56 -17.80
CA VAL A 112 5.27 9.24 -18.34
C VAL A 112 4.79 10.12 -19.49
N TRP A 113 4.74 11.42 -19.25
CA TRP A 113 4.04 12.37 -20.11
C TRP A 113 5.00 13.41 -20.67
N CYS A 114 4.90 13.67 -21.98
CA CYS A 114 5.57 14.82 -22.58
C CYS A 114 4.66 16.05 -22.54
N VAL A 115 5.11 17.12 -21.88
CA VAL A 115 4.33 18.36 -21.68
C VAL A 115 4.34 19.24 -22.92
N ASP A 116 5.51 19.42 -23.55
CA ASP A 116 5.66 20.28 -24.75
C ASP A 116 4.86 19.75 -25.94
N VAL A 117 4.89 18.42 -26.12
CA VAL A 117 4.06 17.71 -27.10
C VAL A 117 3.15 16.79 -26.29
N PRO A 118 1.90 17.20 -25.99
CA PRO A 118 1.02 16.54 -25.02
C PRO A 118 0.71 15.11 -25.44
N VAL A 119 1.58 14.17 -25.07
CA VAL A 119 1.58 12.78 -25.53
C VAL A 119 1.96 11.89 -24.35
N ASN A 120 1.16 10.84 -24.19
CA ASN A 120 1.39 9.78 -23.23
C ASN A 120 2.43 8.80 -23.78
N PHE A 121 3.55 8.62 -23.10
CA PHE A 121 4.56 7.60 -23.44
C PHE A 121 4.25 6.24 -22.79
N GLY A 122 3.47 6.24 -21.73
CA GLY A 122 2.93 5.06 -21.07
C GLY A 122 2.26 5.48 -19.78
N SER A 123 1.19 4.79 -19.39
CA SER A 123 0.39 5.12 -18.21
C SER A 123 -0.15 3.88 -17.52
N GLY A 124 -0.59 4.07 -16.28
CA GLY A 124 -1.33 3.09 -15.50
C GLY A 124 -2.34 3.77 -14.60
N SER A 125 -3.42 3.05 -14.27
CA SER A 125 -4.38 3.44 -13.24
C SER A 125 -3.97 2.82 -11.91
N PHE A 126 -4.10 3.58 -10.82
CA PHE A 126 -3.91 3.04 -9.48
C PHE A 126 -5.14 2.22 -9.09
N THR A 127 -4.93 0.96 -8.74
CA THR A 127 -5.96 0.06 -8.19
C THR A 127 -5.42 -0.67 -6.96
N TYR A 128 -6.28 -1.46 -6.30
CA TYR A 128 -5.86 -2.31 -5.20
C TYR A 128 -4.71 -3.22 -5.63
N SER A 129 -3.69 -3.37 -4.78
CA SER A 129 -2.56 -4.24 -5.10
C SER A 129 -2.91 -5.74 -5.16
N ALA A 130 -4.12 -6.10 -4.74
CA ALA A 130 -4.68 -7.44 -4.85
C ALA A 130 -5.81 -7.58 -5.89
N ASP A 131 -6.08 -6.54 -6.68
CA ASP A 131 -6.95 -6.58 -7.87
C ASP A 131 -6.14 -7.21 -9.02
N PHE A 132 -6.11 -8.54 -9.04
CA PHE A 132 -5.27 -9.34 -9.93
C PHE A 132 -5.90 -9.56 -11.30
N ASP A 133 -7.23 -9.58 -11.38
CA ASP A 133 -8.00 -9.70 -12.64
C ASP A 133 -8.37 -8.34 -13.26
N VAL A 134 -8.02 -7.25 -12.58
CA VAL A 134 -8.02 -5.86 -13.08
C VAL A 134 -9.44 -5.36 -13.35
N ASP A 135 -10.36 -5.68 -12.47
CA ASP A 135 -11.77 -5.30 -12.56
C ASP A 135 -12.18 -4.17 -11.60
N PHE A 136 -11.21 -3.66 -10.82
CA PHE A 136 -11.33 -2.58 -9.83
C PHE A 136 -11.99 -2.99 -8.50
N ASP A 137 -12.15 -4.28 -8.24
CA ASP A 137 -12.45 -4.76 -6.89
C ASP A 137 -11.47 -5.83 -6.41
N VAL A 138 -11.67 -6.33 -5.19
CA VAL A 138 -10.86 -7.41 -4.62
C VAL A 138 -11.80 -8.46 -4.06
N ASP A 139 -12.07 -9.52 -4.81
CA ASP A 139 -13.04 -10.54 -4.47
C ASP A 139 -12.56 -11.98 -4.78
N GLY A 140 -13.50 -12.91 -5.00
CA GLY A 140 -13.17 -14.30 -5.26
C GLY A 140 -12.54 -14.54 -6.64
N ASP A 141 -12.81 -13.66 -7.59
CA ASP A 141 -12.31 -13.77 -8.96
C ASP A 141 -10.80 -13.46 -9.01
N ASP A 142 -10.29 -12.52 -8.22
CA ASP A 142 -8.84 -12.32 -8.03
C ASP A 142 -8.09 -13.56 -7.56
N LEU A 143 -8.74 -14.40 -6.76
CA LEU A 143 -8.12 -15.64 -6.29
C LEU A 143 -8.20 -16.73 -7.35
N THR A 144 -9.33 -16.84 -8.04
CA THR A 144 -9.71 -18.07 -8.78
C THR A 144 -9.95 -17.90 -10.27
N ASP A 145 -9.82 -16.69 -10.82
CA ASP A 145 -9.92 -16.47 -12.27
C ASP A 145 -8.93 -17.40 -13.02
N PRO A 146 -9.38 -18.11 -14.06
CA PRO A 146 -8.58 -19.12 -14.74
C PRO A 146 -7.37 -18.58 -15.53
N PHE A 147 -7.27 -17.26 -15.73
CA PHE A 147 -6.19 -16.63 -16.47
C PHE A 147 -5.38 -15.66 -15.61
N ASP A 148 -6.07 -14.82 -14.85
CA ASP A 148 -5.48 -13.67 -14.18
C ASP A 148 -5.45 -13.83 -12.64
N GLY A 149 -6.15 -14.83 -12.11
CA GLY A 149 -6.23 -15.08 -10.68
C GLY A 149 -4.95 -15.62 -10.03
N TRP A 150 -4.82 -15.41 -8.72
CA TRP A 150 -3.66 -15.83 -7.94
C TRP A 150 -3.36 -17.33 -8.05
N GLU A 151 -4.39 -18.20 -8.03
CA GLU A 151 -4.19 -19.65 -8.11
C GLU A 151 -3.49 -20.10 -9.40
N THR A 152 -3.77 -19.44 -10.53
CA THR A 152 -3.15 -19.78 -11.83
C THR A 152 -1.77 -19.14 -12.02
N ARG A 153 -1.50 -18.02 -11.34
CA ARG A 153 -0.26 -17.24 -11.46
C ARG A 153 0.73 -17.45 -10.31
N PHE A 154 0.36 -18.21 -9.28
CA PHE A 154 1.25 -18.50 -8.15
C PHE A 154 2.56 -19.17 -8.59
N GLY A 155 3.67 -18.55 -8.22
CA GLY A 155 5.03 -18.98 -8.57
C GLY A 155 5.48 -18.56 -9.98
N VAL A 156 4.65 -17.83 -10.73
CA VAL A 156 5.05 -17.17 -11.99
C VAL A 156 5.42 -15.72 -11.69
N ASP A 157 4.43 -14.94 -11.29
CA ASP A 157 4.55 -13.52 -10.98
C ASP A 157 3.80 -13.10 -9.71
N LEU A 158 2.99 -14.00 -9.14
CA LEU A 158 2.36 -13.82 -7.83
C LEU A 158 2.91 -14.85 -6.82
N ASP A 159 3.00 -14.47 -5.54
CA ASP A 159 3.52 -15.32 -4.48
C ASP A 159 2.71 -15.25 -3.17
N GLY A 160 3.27 -15.78 -2.08
CA GLY A 160 2.59 -15.83 -0.78
C GLY A 160 2.38 -14.44 -0.15
N ILE A 161 3.16 -13.44 -0.53
CA ILE A 161 2.98 -12.04 -0.14
C ILE A 161 1.76 -11.48 -0.86
N ASP A 162 1.59 -11.79 -2.14
CA ASP A 162 0.41 -11.35 -2.91
C ASP A 162 -0.87 -12.00 -2.38
N PHE A 163 -0.82 -13.27 -1.99
CA PHE A 163 -1.95 -13.90 -1.29
C PHE A 163 -2.30 -13.19 0.01
N LEU A 164 -1.30 -12.74 0.77
CA LEU A 164 -1.52 -12.00 2.00
C LEU A 164 -2.15 -10.63 1.72
N LYS A 165 -1.76 -9.95 0.63
CA LYS A 165 -2.41 -8.71 0.17
C LYS A 165 -3.88 -8.97 -0.15
N TRP A 166 -4.20 -10.03 -0.89
CA TRP A 166 -5.58 -10.44 -1.16
C TRP A 166 -6.37 -10.67 0.12
N GLN A 167 -5.82 -11.41 1.10
CA GLN A 167 -6.50 -11.61 2.38
C GLN A 167 -6.77 -10.31 3.15
N GLN A 168 -5.89 -9.31 3.02
CA GLN A 168 -6.02 -8.01 3.69
C GLN A 168 -6.99 -7.07 2.96
N GLN A 169 -7.08 -7.17 1.63
CA GLN A 169 -7.87 -6.29 0.79
C GLN A 169 -9.21 -6.92 0.34
N PHE A 170 -9.47 -8.20 0.61
CA PHE A 170 -10.71 -8.88 0.22
C PHE A 170 -11.97 -8.12 0.66
N GLY A 171 -12.87 -7.90 -0.30
CA GLY A 171 -14.08 -7.09 -0.17
C GLY A 171 -13.85 -5.59 -0.37
N SER A 172 -12.69 -5.17 -0.88
CA SER A 172 -12.48 -3.80 -1.36
C SER A 172 -13.10 -3.64 -2.74
N GLY A 173 -13.55 -2.43 -3.11
CA GLY A 173 -14.20 -2.18 -4.42
C GLY A 173 -15.59 -2.80 -4.61
N VAL A 174 -15.90 -3.92 -3.93
CA VAL A 174 -17.17 -4.63 -4.09
C VAL A 174 -18.35 -3.76 -3.67
N VAL A 175 -19.28 -3.55 -4.59
CA VAL A 175 -20.52 -2.84 -4.27
C VAL A 175 -21.45 -3.83 -3.57
N PRO A 176 -21.88 -3.59 -2.31
CA PRO A 176 -22.76 -4.52 -1.62
C PRO A 176 -24.05 -4.70 -2.41
N LEU A 177 -24.37 -5.95 -2.77
CA LEU A 177 -25.65 -6.28 -3.37
C LEU A 177 -26.76 -5.70 -2.48
N ALA A 178 -27.66 -4.89 -3.05
CA ALA A 178 -28.71 -4.21 -2.28
C ALA A 178 -29.48 -5.22 -1.40
N GLY A 179 -29.27 -5.16 -0.08
CA GLY A 179 -29.89 -6.06 0.90
C GLY A 179 -28.97 -7.10 1.54
N ALA A 180 -27.69 -7.18 1.19
CA ALA A 180 -26.72 -7.98 1.93
C ALA A 180 -26.42 -7.32 3.30
N PRO A 181 -26.33 -8.10 4.40
CA PRO A 181 -25.92 -7.55 5.69
C PRO A 181 -24.50 -7.00 5.57
N SER A 182 -24.29 -5.76 6.00
CA SER A 182 -22.96 -5.15 6.07
C SER A 182 -22.05 -6.04 6.93
N VAL A 183 -21.01 -6.61 6.34
CA VAL A 183 -19.94 -7.27 7.08
C VAL A 183 -19.19 -6.17 7.81
N SER A 184 -19.50 -5.98 9.08
CA SER A 184 -18.67 -5.14 9.93
C SER A 184 -17.30 -5.80 10.02
N VAL A 185 -16.27 -5.18 9.42
CA VAL A 185 -14.88 -5.48 9.74
C VAL A 185 -14.74 -5.26 11.24
N GLN A 186 -14.80 -6.32 12.03
CA GLN A 186 -14.40 -6.24 13.42
C GLN A 186 -12.93 -5.89 13.38
N THR A 187 -12.59 -4.66 13.82
CA THR A 187 -11.23 -4.34 14.21
C THR A 187 -10.80 -5.43 15.19
N VAL A 188 -9.92 -6.32 14.74
CA VAL A 188 -9.30 -7.32 15.60
C VAL A 188 -8.60 -6.52 16.69
N PRO A 189 -9.04 -6.56 17.96
CA PRO A 189 -8.34 -5.83 19.00
C PRO A 189 -6.94 -6.43 19.08
N GLU A 190 -5.90 -5.60 18.97
CA GLU A 190 -4.53 -6.08 19.19
C GLU A 190 -4.49 -6.83 20.53
N PRO A 191 -3.79 -7.98 20.63
CA PRO A 191 -3.57 -8.59 21.92
C PRO A 191 -2.77 -7.59 22.74
N ALA A 192 -3.42 -6.94 23.71
CA ALA A 192 -2.80 -5.97 24.59
C ALA A 192 -1.46 -6.56 25.09
N THR A 193 -0.36 -6.01 24.58
CA THR A 193 1.02 -6.46 24.84
C THR A 193 1.32 -6.51 26.36
N CYS A 194 0.51 -5.84 27.17
CA CYS A 194 0.56 -5.88 28.63
C CYS A 194 0.32 -7.28 29.25
N ALA A 195 -0.38 -8.21 28.58
CA ALA A 195 -0.66 -9.53 29.16
C ALA A 195 0.56 -10.47 29.20
N LEU A 196 1.55 -10.25 28.34
CA LEU A 196 2.76 -11.10 28.25
C LEU A 196 3.83 -10.74 29.30
N LEU A 197 3.79 -9.56 29.91
CA LEU A 197 4.76 -9.14 30.93
C LEU A 197 4.41 -9.64 32.34
N VAL A 198 3.19 -10.08 32.60
CA VAL A 198 2.79 -10.58 33.93
C VAL A 198 3.20 -12.06 34.15
N GLY A 199 3.39 -12.83 33.08
CA GLY A 199 3.75 -14.25 33.17
C GLY A 199 5.20 -14.52 33.63
N LEU A 200 6.15 -13.63 33.34
CA LEU A 200 7.58 -13.83 33.66
C LEU A 200 7.94 -13.46 35.11
N ALA A 201 7.11 -12.69 35.82
CA ALA A 201 7.36 -12.33 37.22
C ALA A 201 6.93 -13.41 38.23
N ALA A 202 6.03 -14.33 37.85
CA ALA A 202 5.47 -15.33 38.75
C ALA A 202 6.37 -16.58 38.94
N SER A 203 7.30 -16.85 38.01
CA SER A 203 8.18 -18.03 38.09
C SER A 203 9.41 -17.84 38.98
N GLY A 204 9.77 -16.61 39.32
CA GLY A 204 10.94 -16.31 40.17
C GLY A 204 10.71 -16.48 41.69
N LEU A 205 9.45 -16.55 42.14
CA LEU A 205 9.11 -16.55 43.56
C LEU A 205 8.85 -17.95 44.16
N LEU A 206 8.78 -19.00 43.34
CA LEU A 206 8.46 -20.36 43.82
C LEU A 206 9.69 -21.22 44.20
N VAL A 207 10.92 -20.75 43.99
CA VAL A 207 12.14 -21.54 44.30
C VAL A 207 12.66 -21.32 45.73
N ARG A 208 12.15 -20.36 46.50
CA ARG A 208 12.76 -20.01 47.79
C ARG A 208 11.84 -20.22 48.99
N ARG A 209 11.61 -21.49 49.37
CA ARG A 209 11.32 -21.90 50.76
C ARG A 209 11.24 -23.41 50.95
N ARG A 210 12.39 -24.06 51.17
CA ARG A 210 12.47 -25.34 51.89
C ARG A 210 13.68 -25.34 52.81
N SER A 211 13.47 -24.89 54.05
CA SER A 211 14.24 -25.33 55.22
C SER A 211 13.60 -24.76 56.48
N SER A 212 12.80 -25.57 57.17
CA SER A 212 12.54 -25.44 58.61
C SER A 212 11.92 -26.74 59.10
N ALA A 213 12.66 -27.46 59.95
CA ALA A 213 12.08 -28.35 60.93
C ALA A 213 12.77 -28.05 62.27
N PRO A 214 12.03 -27.66 63.32
CA PRO A 214 12.51 -27.68 64.69
C PRO A 214 12.03 -28.96 65.37
N GLU A 215 12.92 -29.66 66.07
CA GLU A 215 12.54 -30.69 67.03
C GLU A 215 12.94 -30.19 68.43
N THR A 216 11.93 -30.05 69.28
CA THR A 216 12.04 -29.76 70.72
C THR A 216 11.77 -31.10 71.42
N ILE A 217 12.48 -31.48 72.49
CA ILE A 217 11.99 -31.40 73.88
C ILE A 217 12.97 -32.15 74.82
N GLN A 218 13.10 -31.59 76.04
CA GLN A 218 13.74 -32.06 77.28
C GLN A 218 15.28 -32.12 77.32
#